data_AF-A0A928E076-F1
#
_entry.id   AF-A0A928E076-F1
#
_cell.length_a   1.000
_cell.length_b   1.000
_cell.length_c   1.000
_cell.angle_alpha   90.00
_cell.angle_beta   90.00
_cell.angle_gamma   90.00
#
_symmetry.space_group_name_H-M   'P 1'
#
loop_
_entity.id
_entity.type
_entity.pdbx_description
1 polymer ?
#
loop_
_entity_poly.entity_id
_entity_poly.type
_entity_poly.pdbx_seq_one_letter_code
_entity_poly.pdbx_strand_id
1 'polypeptide(L)'
;MNCQLRKEDEFHAVCIVCKRRIRTKDHTLVRVKCPGKREPSAIEKAANYAKAVTAHFLTGAETRADKEVEELLRICQTCSRFDHTREVCTRCGCVINKHKNALRNKLRMKSQHCPEKLW
;
A
#
# COMPACT_ATOMS: atom_id res chain seq x y z
N MET A 1 -5.83 -3.31 13.94
CA MET A 1 -6.46 -2.22 13.15
C MET A 1 -7.86 -2.64 12.71
N ASN A 2 -8.81 -1.72 12.75
CA ASN A 2 -10.21 -1.97 12.36
C ASN A 2 -10.42 -1.75 10.85
N CYS A 3 -11.50 -2.30 10.31
CA CYS A 3 -11.96 -2.03 8.95
C CYS A 3 -12.31 -0.55 8.79
N GLN A 4 -11.85 0.05 7.70
CA GLN A 4 -12.30 1.38 7.25
C GLN A 4 -13.50 1.15 6.33
N LEU A 5 -14.70 1.47 6.83
CA LEU A 5 -15.96 1.11 6.20
C LEU A 5 -16.47 2.26 5.35
N ARG A 6 -16.91 1.93 4.12
CA ARG A 6 -17.73 2.81 3.28
C ARG A 6 -19.12 2.20 3.22
N LYS A 7 -20.15 3.00 3.52
CA LYS A 7 -21.55 2.56 3.38
C LYS A 7 -21.80 2.21 1.90
N GLU A 8 -22.42 1.06 1.67
CA GLU A 8 -22.81 0.60 0.34
C GLU A 8 -24.32 0.68 0.17
N ASP A 9 -25.06 0.20 1.17
CA ASP A 9 -26.51 0.31 1.27
C ASP A 9 -26.93 0.52 2.74
N GLU A 10 -28.23 0.50 3.01
CA GLU A 10 -28.78 0.72 4.34
C GLU A 10 -28.29 -0.30 5.39
N PHE A 11 -28.01 -1.54 4.97
CA PHE A 11 -27.69 -2.67 5.84
C PHE A 11 -26.25 -3.16 5.70
N HIS A 12 -25.48 -2.64 4.75
CA HIS A 12 -24.13 -3.08 4.46
C HIS A 12 -23.14 -1.93 4.32
N ALA A 13 -21.95 -2.19 4.83
CA ALA A 13 -20.76 -1.43 4.54
C ALA A 13 -19.67 -2.34 3.99
N VAL A 14 -18.84 -1.80 3.10
CA VAL A 14 -17.69 -2.51 2.55
C VAL A 14 -16.42 -1.92 3.12
N CYS A 15 -15.52 -2.78 3.59
CA CYS A 15 -14.20 -2.34 4.00
C CYS A 15 -13.38 -1.91 2.76
N ILE A 16 -12.97 -0.64 2.68
CA ILE A 16 -12.20 -0.13 1.53
C ILE A 16 -10.84 -0.82 1.37
N VAL A 17 -10.32 -1.41 2.45
CA VAL A 17 -8.99 -2.03 2.57
C VAL A 17 -8.99 -3.51 2.20
N CYS A 18 -9.95 -4.30 2.71
CA CYS A 18 -10.02 -5.75 2.49
C CYS A 18 -11.20 -6.20 1.64
N LYS A 19 -12.04 -5.27 1.17
CA LYS A 19 -13.24 -5.49 0.35
C LYS A 19 -14.30 -6.43 0.96
N ARG A 20 -14.13 -6.80 2.24
CA ARG A 20 -15.14 -7.56 2.99
C ARG A 20 -16.40 -6.71 3.16
N ARG A 21 -17.54 -7.26 2.73
CA ARG A 21 -18.88 -6.73 3.03
C ARG A 21 -19.25 -7.11 4.46
N ILE A 22 -19.74 -6.13 5.22
CA ILE A 22 -20.07 -6.24 6.64
C ILE A 22 -21.50 -5.77 6.82
N ARG A 23 -22.32 -6.60 7.45
CA ARG A 23 -23.69 -6.25 7.81
C ARG A 23 -23.67 -5.30 9.01
N THR A 24 -24.31 -4.14 8.88
CA THR A 24 -24.50 -3.20 9.98
C THR A 24 -25.77 -3.60 10.74
N LYS A 25 -25.63 -4.06 11.98
CA LYS A 25 -26.80 -4.22 12.88
C LYS A 25 -27.14 -2.83 13.43
N ASP A 26 -28.42 -2.47 13.40
CA ASP A 26 -28.98 -1.26 14.04
C ASP A 26 -28.32 0.06 13.61
N HIS A 27 -27.86 0.13 12.35
CA HIS A 27 -27.10 1.27 11.79
C HIS A 27 -25.78 1.60 12.51
N THR A 28 -25.33 0.76 13.44
CA THR A 28 -24.07 0.97 14.18
C THR A 28 -22.92 0.28 13.46
N LEU A 29 -21.89 1.04 13.09
CA LEU A 29 -20.65 0.49 12.55
C LEU A 29 -19.88 -0.22 13.66
N VAL A 30 -20.08 -1.53 13.79
CA VAL A 30 -19.33 -2.36 14.73
C VAL A 30 -17.84 -2.32 14.37
N ARG A 31 -16.95 -2.22 15.37
CA ARG A 31 -15.49 -2.31 15.16
C ARG A 31 -15.12 -3.72 14.66
N VAL A 32 -15.14 -3.92 13.35
CA VAL A 32 -14.71 -5.18 12.74
C VAL A 32 -13.21 -5.17 12.53
N LYS A 33 -12.49 -6.18 13.02
CA LYS A 33 -11.06 -6.35 12.77
C LYS A 33 -10.82 -6.60 11.27
N CYS A 34 -9.90 -5.84 10.67
CA CYS A 34 -9.59 -5.99 9.25
C CYS A 34 -8.53 -7.07 9.03
N PRO A 35 -8.84 -8.21 8.39
CA PRO A 35 -7.84 -9.22 8.07
C PRO A 35 -6.87 -8.74 6.98
N GLY A 36 -7.34 -7.85 6.09
CA GLY A 36 -6.54 -7.36 4.98
C GLY A 36 -5.41 -6.44 5.44
N LYS A 37 -5.54 -5.77 6.59
CA LYS A 37 -4.60 -4.73 7.07
C LYS A 37 -3.50 -5.29 7.98
N ARG A 38 -3.03 -6.52 7.75
CA ARG A 38 -1.82 -7.02 8.42
C ARG A 38 -0.61 -6.37 7.76
N GLU A 39 0.09 -5.54 8.52
CA GLU A 39 1.41 -5.06 8.11
C GLU A 39 2.39 -6.23 8.08
N PRO A 40 3.28 -6.32 7.07
CA PRO A 40 4.32 -7.34 7.07
C PRO A 40 5.19 -7.21 8.32
N SER A 41 5.54 -8.36 8.90
CA SER A 41 6.55 -8.48 9.94
C SER A 41 7.92 -7.97 9.46
N ALA A 42 8.85 -7.72 10.37
CA ALA A 42 10.19 -7.26 10.02
C ALA A 42 10.91 -8.21 9.04
N ILE A 43 10.76 -9.53 9.24
CA ILE A 43 11.34 -10.55 8.37
C ILE A 43 10.70 -10.50 6.97
N GLU A 44 9.38 -10.39 6.88
CA GLU A 44 8.68 -10.27 5.59
C GLU A 44 9.06 -8.98 4.86
N LYS A 45 9.25 -7.86 5.58
CA LYS A 45 9.73 -6.61 4.98
C LYS A 45 11.13 -6.78 4.40
N ALA A 46 12.04 -7.42 5.12
CA ALA A 46 13.39 -7.69 4.64
C ALA A 46 13.38 -8.58 3.39
N ALA A 47 12.58 -9.64 3.38
CA ALA A 47 12.42 -10.51 2.22
C ALA A 47 11.83 -9.77 1.00
N ASN A 48 10.79 -8.96 1.22
CA ASN A 48 10.18 -8.14 0.15
C ASN A 48 11.17 -7.10 -0.39
N TYR A 49 11.96 -6.47 0.48
CA TYR A 49 12.99 -5.51 0.10
C TYR A 49 14.09 -6.20 -0.71
N ALA A 50 14.63 -7.33 -0.25
CA ALA A 50 15.63 -8.10 -0.97
C ALA A 50 15.13 -8.47 -2.38
N LYS A 51 13.90 -8.99 -2.49
CA LYS A 51 13.28 -9.29 -3.79
C LYS A 51 13.17 -8.07 -4.70
N ALA A 52 12.77 -6.92 -4.16
CA ALA A 52 12.65 -5.68 -4.92
C ALA A 52 14.01 -5.18 -5.43
N VAL A 53 15.02 -5.20 -4.56
CA VAL A 53 16.39 -4.80 -4.89
C VAL A 53 16.99 -5.73 -5.95
N THR A 54 16.87 -7.05 -5.77
CA THR A 54 17.34 -8.02 -6.77
C THR A 54 16.68 -7.78 -8.13
N ALA A 55 15.36 -7.60 -8.19
CA ALA A 55 14.65 -7.31 -9.44
C ALA A 55 15.07 -5.97 -10.07
N HIS A 56 15.39 -4.96 -9.25
CA HIS A 56 15.92 -3.70 -9.73
C HIS A 56 17.31 -3.86 -10.37
N PHE A 57 18.21 -4.62 -9.76
CA PHE A 57 19.53 -4.88 -10.34
C PHE A 57 19.47 -5.77 -11.59
N LEU A 58 18.59 -6.79 -11.61
CA LEU A 58 18.40 -7.66 -12.79
C LEU A 58 17.90 -6.91 -14.04
N THR A 59 17.30 -5.73 -13.85
CA THR A 59 16.83 -4.85 -14.94
C THR A 59 17.81 -3.71 -15.23
N GLY A 60 19.05 -3.80 -14.74
CA GLY A 60 20.09 -2.78 -14.97
C GLY A 60 19.99 -1.56 -14.07
N ALA A 61 19.29 -1.68 -12.93
CA ALA A 61 19.07 -0.59 -11.98
C ALA A 61 18.40 0.66 -12.60
N GLU A 62 17.53 0.46 -13.58
CA GLU A 62 16.76 1.55 -14.20
C GLU A 62 15.89 2.28 -13.19
N THR A 63 15.95 3.61 -13.23
CA THR A 63 15.18 4.48 -12.34
C THR A 63 14.13 5.31 -13.08
N ARG A 64 13.00 5.57 -12.41
CA ARG A 64 11.94 6.46 -12.91
C ARG A 64 12.34 7.93 -12.76
N ALA A 65 11.87 8.76 -13.69
CA ALA A 65 12.05 10.20 -13.66
C ALA A 65 11.29 10.85 -12.48
N ASP A 66 11.71 12.04 -12.05
CA ASP A 66 11.12 12.76 -10.91
C ASP A 66 9.61 12.98 -11.09
N LYS A 67 9.19 13.38 -12.30
CA LYS A 67 7.79 13.62 -12.64
C LYS A 67 6.93 12.35 -12.53
N GLU A 68 7.44 11.23 -13.02
CA GLU A 68 6.76 9.93 -12.94
C GLU A 68 6.62 9.50 -11.48
N VAL A 69 7.67 9.64 -10.67
CA VAL A 69 7.62 9.34 -9.24
C VAL A 69 6.58 10.20 -8.51
N GLU A 70 6.46 11.48 -8.85
CA GLU A 70 5.46 12.36 -8.27
C GLU A 70 4.02 11.97 -8.63
N GLU A 71 3.78 11.55 -9.87
CA GLU A 71 2.49 10.99 -10.31
C GLU A 71 2.14 9.73 -9.52
N LEU A 72 3.08 8.79 -9.39
CA LEU A 72 2.89 7.55 -8.62
C LEU A 72 2.69 7.82 -7.12
N LEU A 73 3.41 8.80 -6.56
CA LEU A 73 3.28 9.18 -5.17
C LEU A 73 1.88 9.72 -4.87
N ARG A 74 1.30 10.54 -5.77
CA ARG A 74 -0.08 11.03 -5.62
C ARG A 74 -1.09 9.88 -5.58
N ILE A 75 -0.91 8.85 -6.41
CA ILE A 75 -1.74 7.64 -6.36
C ILE A 75 -1.59 6.97 -4.99
N CYS A 76 -0.36 6.78 -4.51
CA CYS A 76 -0.13 6.16 -3.20
C CYS A 76 -0.73 6.97 -2.04
N GLN A 77 -0.66 8.30 -2.07
CA GLN A 77 -1.21 9.17 -1.03
C GLN A 77 -2.75 9.10 -0.90
N THR A 78 -3.45 8.66 -1.95
CA THR A 78 -4.90 8.41 -1.88
C THR A 78 -5.25 6.98 -1.44
N CYS A 79 -4.26 6.10 -1.37
CA CYS A 79 -4.46 4.69 -1.07
C CYS A 79 -4.68 4.47 0.44
N SER A 80 -5.74 3.74 0.79
CA SER A 80 -6.05 3.34 2.19
C SER A 80 -4.97 2.52 2.90
N ARG A 81 -3.97 2.04 2.15
CA ARG A 81 -2.81 1.28 2.62
C ARG A 81 -1.59 2.16 2.89
N PHE A 82 -1.59 3.41 2.46
CA PHE A 82 -0.48 4.33 2.69
C PHE A 82 -0.54 4.89 4.11
N ASP A 83 0.59 4.83 4.79
CA ASP A 83 0.80 5.42 6.11
C ASP A 83 1.48 6.77 5.91
N HIS A 84 0.72 7.86 6.07
CA HIS A 84 1.23 9.22 5.88
C HIS A 84 2.28 9.64 6.90
N THR A 85 2.28 9.04 8.09
CA THR A 85 3.24 9.39 9.15
C THR A 85 4.59 8.75 8.88
N ARG A 86 4.61 7.51 8.40
CA ARG A 86 5.85 6.76 8.12
C ARG A 86 6.27 6.77 6.66
N GLU A 87 5.43 7.28 5.77
CA GLU A 87 5.60 7.22 4.31
C GLU A 87 5.83 5.79 3.78
N VAL A 88 5.09 4.82 4.32
CA VAL A 88 5.21 3.41 3.96
C VAL A 88 3.89 2.84 3.44
N CYS A 89 3.99 1.90 2.52
CA CYS A 89 2.85 1.07 2.16
C CYS A 89 2.67 -0.05 3.20
N THR A 90 1.57 -0.05 3.94
CA THR A 90 1.26 -1.07 4.96
C THR A 90 0.96 -2.45 4.37
N ARG A 91 0.84 -2.58 3.04
CA ARG A 91 0.63 -3.88 2.37
C ARG A 91 1.95 -4.60 2.07
N CYS A 92 2.93 -3.92 1.49
CA CYS A 92 4.22 -4.51 1.11
C CYS A 92 5.37 -4.13 2.04
N GLY A 93 5.18 -3.11 2.89
CA GLY A 93 6.19 -2.61 3.82
C GLY A 93 7.25 -1.71 3.19
N CYS A 94 7.10 -1.35 1.91
CA CYS A 94 8.07 -0.52 1.20
C CYS A 94 7.90 0.96 1.53
N VAL A 95 9.01 1.69 1.50
CA VAL A 95 9.05 3.15 1.61
C VAL A 95 8.62 3.78 0.27
N ILE A 96 7.70 4.74 0.35
CA ILE A 96 7.04 5.40 -0.78
C ILE A 96 7.07 6.90 -0.50
N ASN A 97 8.09 7.60 -1.01
CA ASN A 97 8.34 9.01 -0.70
C ASN A 97 8.92 9.75 -1.91
N LYS A 98 9.44 10.97 -1.69
CA LYS A 98 10.09 11.80 -2.72
C LYS A 98 11.60 11.59 -2.85
N HIS A 99 12.19 10.64 -2.11
CA HIS A 99 13.63 10.45 -2.09
C HIS A 99 14.16 10.03 -3.47
N LYS A 100 15.34 10.54 -3.86
CA LYS A 100 15.94 10.29 -5.19
C LYS A 100 16.61 8.91 -5.32
N ASN A 101 17.12 8.37 -4.23
CA ASN A 101 17.73 7.03 -4.21
C ASN A 101 16.67 5.92 -4.33
N ALA A 102 16.82 5.04 -5.32
CA ALA A 102 15.90 3.93 -5.59
C ALA A 102 15.83 2.88 -4.49
N LEU A 103 16.93 2.64 -3.77
CA LEU A 103 16.97 1.72 -2.63
C LEU A 103 16.20 2.24 -1.40
N ARG A 104 15.94 3.56 -1.35
CA ARG A 104 15.15 4.21 -0.27
C ARG A 104 13.75 4.61 -0.71
N ASN A 105 13.39 4.36 -1.97
CA ASN A 105 12.11 4.74 -2.54
C ASN A 105 11.70 3.74 -3.61
N LYS A 106 10.74 2.87 -3.31
CA LYS A 106 10.30 1.85 -4.26
C LYS A 106 9.74 2.45 -5.56
N LEU A 107 9.15 3.66 -5.50
CA LEU A 107 8.62 4.32 -6.69
C LEU A 107 9.71 4.57 -7.74
N ARG A 108 10.95 4.82 -7.32
CA ARG A 108 12.07 5.04 -8.24
C ARG A 108 12.49 3.78 -9.00
N MET A 109 12.24 2.58 -8.48
CA MET A 109 12.67 1.34 -9.11
C MET A 109 11.74 0.97 -10.27
N LYS A 110 12.17 1.14 -11.53
CA LYS A 110 11.32 0.91 -12.72
C LYS A 110 10.76 -0.52 -12.83
N SER A 111 11.50 -1.51 -12.33
CA SER A 111 11.08 -2.92 -12.28
C SER A 111 9.99 -3.25 -11.25
N GLN A 112 9.64 -2.29 -10.40
CA GLN A 112 8.68 -2.50 -9.33
C GLN A 112 7.28 -2.00 -9.71
N HIS A 113 6.27 -2.68 -9.16
CA HIS A 113 4.86 -2.38 -9.35
C HIS A 113 4.08 -2.39 -8.03
N CYS A 114 2.88 -1.81 -8.05
CA CYS A 114 1.95 -1.89 -6.92
C CYS A 114 1.35 -3.30 -6.82
N PRO A 115 1.41 -3.98 -5.66
CA PRO A 115 0.76 -5.28 -5.50
C PRO A 115 -0.78 -5.21 -5.59
N GLU A 116 -1.35 -4.02 -5.39
CA GLU A 116 -2.79 -3.75 -5.54
C GLU A 116 -3.13 -3.25 -6.96
N LYS A 117 -2.16 -3.22 -7.89
CA LYS A 117 -2.31 -2.79 -9.29
C LYS A 117 -2.88 -1.38 -9.46
N LEU A 118 -2.58 -0.48 -8.52
CA LEU A 118 -2.92 0.94 -8.64
C LEU A 118 -1.96 1.70 -9.58
N TRP A 119 -0.81 1.10 -9.87
CA TRP A 119 0.22 1.52 -10.83
C TRP A 119 1.21 0.37 -11.08
#